data_AF-A0A328BBH3-F1
#
_entry.id   AF-A0A328BBH3-F1
#
_cell.length_a   1.000
_cell.length_b   1.000
_cell.length_c   1.000
_cell.angle_alpha   90.00
_cell.angle_beta   90.00
_cell.angle_gamma   90.00
#
_symmetry.space_group_name_H-M   'P 1'
#
loop_
_entity.id
_entity.type
_entity.pdbx_description
1 polymer ?
#
loop_
_entity_poly.entity_id
_entity_poly.type
_entity_poly.pdbx_seq_one_letter_code
_entity_poly.pdbx_strand_id
1 'polypeptide(L)'
;MKISTRLWAVPLLALALGCAKTDSLAPQGTLAPVAAGAQNASNAGFPEGFESGTKTAYTAGSVTLGSGSWTLDEALLGNTTADPKTGSQSARVRNAGRLTMNFNVTGGASTVTIGHAKYGTDASSTWELWKSTDNGSTYAKVGSTITSSSTTLQTASFTVNQSGAVRFQIRKTDGTTNRVNFDNVDIQTYGTTPPPTGTGKKFLIDGAHGELAGNADWVLDVDSGIPVRYPTPGASGITATTAETYWTGAISAWGVALVKLGHSVEQLPSGTFTYGTTAAQDLQNYDVLIINEPNVRFTTAEKTALLQFVQNGGGLFMISDHDISDRNNDGWDSPDIWNDLMSGNPFGITVNLDNIVENSTNELVSSTNQILNGPQGAVSQLSFHNGATATLSPTANAAVKGLIWRNSAGQGNSLAMCASSTYGAGRIVFIGDSSPADDGTGSPGNTVYDGWNENVSHARLHLNASLWLAKVTN
;
A
#
# COMPACT_ATOMS: atom_id res chain seq x y z
N MET A 1 78.08 -11.17 5.94
CA MET A 1 77.50 -9.81 5.83
C MET A 1 76.54 -9.79 4.66
N LYS A 2 75.22 -9.65 4.93
CA LYS A 2 74.05 -9.47 4.03
C LYS A 2 72.84 -10.09 4.76
N ILE A 3 72.14 -9.31 5.59
CA ILE A 3 70.97 -8.45 5.30
C ILE A 3 69.69 -9.27 5.07
N SER A 4 68.85 -9.21 6.10
CA SER A 4 67.42 -9.53 6.14
C SER A 4 66.63 -8.64 5.18
N THR A 5 65.63 -9.19 4.48
CA THR A 5 64.50 -8.39 3.99
C THR A 5 63.19 -9.13 4.23
N ARG A 6 62.29 -8.42 4.92
CA ARG A 6 60.94 -8.80 5.28
C ARG A 6 60.00 -8.62 4.09
N LEU A 7 59.08 -9.57 3.94
CA LEU A 7 57.89 -9.48 3.09
C LEU A 7 57.00 -8.32 3.53
N TRP A 8 56.60 -7.48 2.58
CA TRP A 8 55.45 -6.58 2.69
C TRP A 8 54.53 -6.87 1.51
N ALA A 9 53.33 -7.35 1.81
CA ALA A 9 52.24 -7.47 0.86
C ALA A 9 51.60 -6.09 0.63
N VAL A 10 51.39 -5.72 -0.62
CA VAL A 10 50.63 -4.55 -1.04
C VAL A 10 49.29 -5.06 -1.60
N PRO A 11 48.13 -4.55 -1.18
CA PRO A 11 46.86 -4.94 -1.79
C PRO A 11 46.67 -4.21 -3.12
N LEU A 12 46.24 -4.98 -4.13
CA LEU A 12 45.92 -4.51 -5.47
C LEU A 12 44.60 -3.71 -5.41
N LEU A 13 44.67 -2.40 -5.64
CA LEU A 13 43.50 -1.53 -5.78
C LEU A 13 43.00 -1.64 -7.23
N ALA A 14 41.90 -2.36 -7.45
CA ALA A 14 41.23 -2.44 -8.74
C ALA A 14 40.38 -1.17 -8.96
N LEU A 15 40.85 -0.27 -9.84
CA LEU A 15 40.04 0.82 -10.37
C LEU A 15 39.02 0.25 -11.36
N ALA A 16 37.73 0.28 -11.00
CA ALA A 16 36.63 0.10 -11.94
C ALA A 16 36.43 1.40 -12.72
N LEU A 17 36.80 1.41 -14.00
CA LEU A 17 36.45 2.47 -14.96
C LEU A 17 35.03 2.19 -15.48
N GLY A 18 34.04 2.84 -14.86
CA GLY A 18 32.67 2.89 -15.39
C GLY A 18 32.60 3.83 -16.59
N CYS A 19 32.32 3.28 -17.78
CA CYS A 19 31.98 4.06 -18.96
C CYS A 19 30.51 4.48 -18.87
N ALA A 20 30.24 5.70 -18.41
CA ALA A 20 28.92 6.32 -18.56
C ALA A 20 28.73 6.77 -20.03
N LYS A 21 27.81 6.14 -20.75
CA LYS A 21 27.18 6.75 -21.92
C LYS A 21 25.93 7.48 -21.43
N THR A 22 25.98 8.80 -21.47
CA THR A 22 24.80 9.66 -21.32
C THR A 22 24.11 9.77 -22.67
N ASP A 23 23.12 8.91 -22.91
CA ASP A 23 22.18 9.13 -24.01
C ASP A 23 21.14 10.16 -23.53
N SER A 24 21.33 11.40 -23.97
CA SER A 24 20.35 12.47 -23.84
C SER A 24 19.12 12.16 -24.71
N LEU A 25 18.09 11.57 -24.11
CA LEU A 25 16.80 11.35 -24.77
C LEU A 25 15.95 12.64 -24.72
N ALA A 26 15.29 12.93 -25.84
CA ALA A 26 14.42 14.08 -26.03
C ALA A 26 13.19 14.05 -25.09
N PRO A 27 12.50 15.19 -24.85
CA PRO A 27 11.33 15.24 -23.98
C PRO A 27 10.23 14.30 -24.51
N GLN A 28 9.83 13.34 -23.68
CA GLN A 28 8.80 12.35 -24.00
C GLN A 28 7.40 13.00 -23.98
N GLY A 29 6.52 12.54 -24.87
CA GLY A 29 5.14 12.98 -24.94
C GLY A 29 4.33 12.55 -23.71
N THR A 30 3.49 13.46 -23.22
CA THR A 30 2.57 13.24 -22.10
C THR A 30 1.64 12.05 -22.35
N LEU A 31 1.48 11.20 -21.33
CA LEU A 31 0.43 10.17 -21.28
C LEU A 31 -0.93 10.78 -21.66
N ALA A 32 -1.76 10.01 -22.37
CA ALA A 32 -3.07 10.48 -22.80
C ALA A 32 -3.89 10.97 -21.58
N PRO A 33 -4.49 12.18 -21.63
CA PRO A 33 -5.30 12.66 -20.53
C PRO A 33 -6.54 11.77 -20.43
N VAL A 34 -6.59 10.96 -19.37
CA VAL A 34 -7.83 10.30 -18.97
C VAL A 34 -8.76 11.39 -18.47
N ALA A 35 -10.00 11.41 -18.96
CA ALA A 35 -11.02 12.32 -18.47
C ALA A 35 -11.09 12.22 -16.93
N ALA A 36 -10.92 13.37 -16.26
CA ALA A 36 -10.79 13.46 -14.82
C ALA A 36 -11.99 12.82 -14.09
N GLY A 37 -11.80 11.59 -13.61
CA GLY A 37 -12.63 11.01 -12.57
C GLY A 37 -12.18 11.57 -11.23
N ALA A 38 -13.11 12.16 -10.46
CA ALA A 38 -12.80 12.67 -9.14
C ALA A 38 -12.68 11.50 -8.13
N GLN A 39 -11.50 11.38 -7.52
CA GLN A 39 -11.04 10.26 -6.68
C GLN A 39 -11.43 10.39 -5.20
N ASN A 40 -11.34 9.28 -4.45
CA ASN A 40 -11.42 9.26 -2.98
C ASN A 40 -10.14 9.84 -2.37
N ALA A 41 -10.17 11.10 -1.98
CA ALA A 41 -9.05 11.81 -1.35
C ALA A 41 -9.51 12.49 -0.05
N SER A 42 -8.81 12.38 1.08
CA SER A 42 -9.06 13.22 2.26
C SER A 42 -9.16 14.70 1.90
N ASN A 43 -10.16 15.38 2.44
CA ASN A 43 -10.30 16.82 2.35
C ASN A 43 -9.08 17.51 2.98
N ALA A 44 -8.76 18.71 2.49
CA ALA A 44 -7.68 19.52 3.03
C ALA A 44 -7.79 19.65 4.56
N GLY A 45 -6.68 19.42 5.26
CA GLY A 45 -6.61 19.41 6.72
C GLY A 45 -6.97 18.08 7.39
N PHE A 46 -7.38 17.06 6.63
CA PHE A 46 -7.62 15.71 7.14
C PHE A 46 -6.52 14.73 6.69
N PRO A 47 -6.19 13.70 7.51
CA PRO A 47 -6.83 13.33 8.77
C PRO A 47 -6.54 14.30 9.95
N GLU A 48 -7.52 14.45 10.83
CA GLU A 48 -7.40 15.13 12.12
C GLU A 48 -7.03 14.11 13.20
N GLY A 49 -5.78 14.17 13.66
CA GLY A 49 -5.25 13.34 14.76
C GLY A 49 -5.33 14.00 16.14
N PHE A 50 -5.92 15.19 16.26
CA PHE A 50 -6.01 15.97 17.51
C PHE A 50 -4.67 16.36 18.14
N GLU A 51 -3.56 16.25 17.42
CA GLU A 51 -2.18 16.47 17.92
C GLU A 51 -1.80 17.95 18.15
N SER A 52 -2.70 18.88 17.82
CA SER A 52 -2.47 20.32 17.98
C SER A 52 -3.48 20.95 18.95
N GLY A 53 -3.10 22.10 19.51
CA GLY A 53 -3.93 22.80 20.48
C GLY A 53 -3.97 22.15 21.86
N THR A 54 -4.71 22.78 22.77
CA THR A 54 -4.86 22.30 24.16
C THR A 54 -6.24 22.68 24.67
N LYS A 55 -6.96 21.70 25.21
CA LYS A 55 -8.21 21.90 25.94
C LYS A 55 -8.33 20.84 27.02
N THR A 56 -8.08 21.21 28.27
CA THR A 56 -7.98 20.25 29.38
C THR A 56 -9.27 20.13 30.21
N ALA A 57 -10.24 21.03 30.00
CA ALA A 57 -11.52 21.03 30.70
C ALA A 57 -12.65 20.44 29.85
N TYR A 58 -13.62 19.78 30.49
CA TYR A 58 -14.80 19.23 29.82
C TYR A 58 -15.83 20.29 29.41
N THR A 59 -15.84 21.46 30.04
CA THR A 59 -16.74 22.58 29.71
C THR A 59 -16.65 22.95 28.24
N ALA A 60 -17.78 23.25 27.60
CA ALA A 60 -17.84 23.67 26.20
C ALA A 60 -16.80 24.74 25.86
N GLY A 61 -16.04 24.54 24.78
CA GLY A 61 -15.07 25.51 24.30
C GLY A 61 -14.50 25.12 22.94
N SER A 62 -14.12 26.11 22.14
CA SER A 62 -13.49 25.90 20.85
C SER A 62 -11.97 25.80 20.97
N VAL A 63 -11.37 24.95 20.15
CA VAL A 63 -9.92 24.76 20.01
C VAL A 63 -9.56 24.73 18.52
N THR A 64 -8.42 25.33 18.16
CA THR A 64 -7.88 25.24 16.80
C THR A 64 -6.98 24.02 16.72
N LEU A 65 -7.30 23.12 15.79
CA LEU A 65 -6.61 21.86 15.52
C LEU A 65 -6.01 21.87 14.10
N GLY A 66 -5.43 20.76 13.66
CA GLY A 66 -4.72 20.64 12.37
C GLY A 66 -5.67 20.80 11.18
N SER A 67 -6.89 20.29 11.31
CA SER A 67 -7.95 20.42 10.30
C SER A 67 -8.68 21.76 10.33
N GLY A 68 -8.63 22.49 11.46
CA GLY A 68 -9.35 23.74 11.67
C GLY A 68 -9.92 23.88 13.07
N SER A 69 -10.88 24.80 13.26
CA SER A 69 -11.50 25.03 14.57
C SER A 69 -12.60 24.02 14.89
N TRP A 70 -12.55 23.45 16.09
CA TRP A 70 -13.54 22.52 16.63
C TRP A 70 -14.09 23.00 17.97
N THR A 71 -15.40 22.87 18.18
CA THR A 71 -16.03 23.05 19.49
C THR A 71 -16.18 21.70 20.19
N LEU A 72 -15.58 21.60 21.37
CA LEU A 72 -15.57 20.42 22.23
C LEU A 72 -16.46 20.70 23.44
N ASP A 73 -17.55 19.94 23.58
CA ASP A 73 -18.51 20.03 24.68
C ASP A 73 -18.68 18.67 25.38
N GLU A 74 -18.62 18.68 26.72
CA GLU A 74 -18.35 17.48 27.53
C GLU A 74 -17.20 16.64 26.95
N ALA A 75 -16.20 17.35 26.43
CA ALA A 75 -15.05 16.81 25.74
C ALA A 75 -13.79 17.63 26.00
N LEU A 76 -12.63 16.97 25.97
CA LEU A 76 -11.30 17.56 26.14
C LEU A 76 -10.28 16.86 25.23
N LEU A 77 -9.07 17.41 25.13
CA LEU A 77 -7.90 16.74 24.54
C LEU A 77 -7.12 16.04 25.66
N GLY A 78 -7.07 14.71 25.60
CA GLY A 78 -6.54 13.83 26.64
C GLY A 78 -5.23 13.16 26.23
N ASN A 79 -4.26 13.16 27.14
CA ASN A 79 -2.92 12.62 26.92
C ASN A 79 -2.47 11.62 28.01
N THR A 80 -3.40 11.09 28.82
CA THR A 80 -3.05 10.12 29.86
C THR A 80 -2.77 8.75 29.24
N THR A 81 -2.16 7.83 29.99
CA THR A 81 -1.94 6.45 29.52
C THR A 81 -3.24 5.67 29.29
N ALA A 82 -4.35 6.13 29.84
CA ALA A 82 -5.67 5.51 29.65
C ALA A 82 -6.44 6.06 28.44
N ASP A 83 -5.91 7.10 27.77
CA ASP A 83 -6.43 7.61 26.49
C ASP A 83 -5.81 6.81 25.33
N PRO A 84 -6.58 5.99 24.59
CA PRO A 84 -6.11 5.43 23.33
C PRO A 84 -5.92 6.55 22.30
N LYS A 85 -4.77 6.54 21.63
CA LYS A 85 -4.33 7.60 20.72
C LYS A 85 -3.23 7.12 19.78
N THR A 86 -3.06 7.82 18.68
CA THR A 86 -1.90 7.76 17.78
C THR A 86 -1.14 9.07 17.94
N GLY A 87 0.07 9.03 18.51
CA GLY A 87 0.80 10.24 18.87
C GLY A 87 0.62 10.63 20.33
N SER A 88 0.41 11.91 20.60
CA SER A 88 0.54 12.51 21.95
C SER A 88 -0.81 12.70 22.64
N GLN A 89 -1.91 12.88 21.91
CA GLN A 89 -3.22 13.13 22.53
C GLN A 89 -4.39 12.70 21.63
N SER A 90 -5.57 12.49 22.21
CA SER A 90 -6.80 12.24 21.45
C SER A 90 -7.98 12.98 22.06
N ALA A 91 -9.09 13.12 21.32
CA ALA A 91 -10.29 13.73 21.86
C ALA A 91 -11.01 12.75 22.80
N ARG A 92 -11.20 13.11 24.07
CA ARG A 92 -11.91 12.31 25.07
C ARG A 92 -13.26 12.93 25.40
N VAL A 93 -14.34 12.16 25.24
CA VAL A 93 -15.74 12.61 25.39
C VAL A 93 -16.46 11.78 26.46
N ARG A 94 -17.35 12.41 27.23
CA ARG A 94 -18.23 11.76 28.23
C ARG A 94 -19.68 12.24 28.12
N ASN A 95 -20.57 11.68 28.93
CA ASN A 95 -21.98 12.09 29.02
C ASN A 95 -22.65 12.07 27.62
N ALA A 96 -23.36 13.13 27.26
CA ALA A 96 -23.91 13.35 25.92
C ALA A 96 -23.04 14.32 25.08
N GLY A 97 -21.72 14.26 25.29
CA GLY A 97 -20.75 15.20 24.71
C GLY A 97 -20.57 15.09 23.20
N ARG A 98 -20.00 16.16 22.64
CA ARG A 98 -19.92 16.38 21.19
C ARG A 98 -18.58 16.99 20.78
N LEU A 99 -18.10 16.55 19.61
CA LEU A 99 -17.04 17.21 18.84
C LEU A 99 -17.69 17.84 17.61
N THR A 100 -17.60 19.15 17.46
CA THR A 100 -18.27 19.90 16.39
C THR A 100 -17.28 20.67 15.53
N MET A 101 -17.30 20.44 14.22
CA MET A 101 -16.54 21.28 13.28
C MET A 101 -17.16 22.68 13.20
N ASN A 102 -16.33 23.73 13.31
CA ASN A 102 -16.75 25.12 13.13
C ASN A 102 -16.58 25.61 11.68
N PHE A 103 -16.13 24.75 10.77
CA PHE A 103 -15.87 25.01 9.36
C PHE A 103 -16.54 23.96 8.49
N ASN A 104 -16.72 24.26 7.20
CA ASN A 104 -17.15 23.28 6.21
C ASN A 104 -15.93 22.73 5.47
N VAL A 105 -15.98 21.45 5.09
CA VAL A 105 -15.24 21.01 3.90
C VAL A 105 -16.00 21.53 2.67
N THR A 106 -15.32 22.23 1.78
CA THR A 106 -15.96 22.98 0.68
C THR A 106 -16.27 22.11 -0.54
N GLY A 107 -15.48 21.05 -0.76
CA GLY A 107 -15.64 20.10 -1.87
C GLY A 107 -16.64 18.97 -1.62
N GLY A 108 -17.29 18.93 -0.45
CA GLY A 108 -18.16 17.83 -0.03
C GLY A 108 -17.42 16.64 0.57
N ALA A 109 -18.19 15.62 0.95
CA ALA A 109 -17.68 14.42 1.58
C ALA A 109 -18.25 13.11 1.01
N SER A 110 -17.40 12.15 0.62
CA SER A 110 -17.81 10.81 0.17
C SER A 110 -17.91 9.84 1.35
N THR A 111 -16.83 9.67 2.10
CA THR A 111 -16.70 8.75 3.25
C THR A 111 -16.07 9.48 4.42
N VAL A 112 -16.48 9.12 5.64
CA VAL A 112 -15.83 9.58 6.87
C VAL A 112 -15.38 8.37 7.68
N THR A 113 -14.12 8.34 8.09
CA THR A 113 -13.59 7.33 9.02
C THR A 113 -13.15 7.95 10.32
N ILE A 114 -13.33 7.23 11.43
CA ILE A 114 -13.02 7.73 12.77
C ILE A 114 -12.41 6.60 13.60
N GLY A 115 -11.22 6.82 14.12
CA GLY A 115 -10.63 5.98 15.16
C GLY A 115 -11.37 6.19 16.48
N HIS A 116 -11.76 5.09 17.15
CA HIS A 116 -12.50 5.15 18.40
C HIS A 116 -12.12 4.02 19.35
N ALA A 117 -12.15 4.29 20.65
CA ALA A 117 -11.92 3.29 21.71
C ALA A 117 -12.51 3.76 23.04
N LYS A 118 -12.72 2.85 23.99
CA LYS A 118 -13.12 3.22 25.35
C LYS A 118 -11.90 3.69 26.15
N TYR A 119 -12.12 4.60 27.08
CA TYR A 119 -11.08 5.09 27.99
C TYR A 119 -10.75 4.06 29.07
N GLY A 120 -9.50 3.61 29.14
CA GLY A 120 -9.01 2.69 30.19
C GLY A 120 -9.98 1.52 30.48
N THR A 121 -10.46 1.46 31.72
CA THR A 121 -11.38 0.40 32.18
C THR A 121 -12.85 0.79 32.16
N ASP A 122 -13.23 1.93 31.56
CA ASP A 122 -14.62 2.35 31.47
C ASP A 122 -15.46 1.28 30.72
N ALA A 123 -16.78 1.29 30.94
CA ALA A 123 -17.69 0.40 30.22
C ALA A 123 -17.89 0.87 28.76
N SER A 124 -18.40 -0.03 27.91
CA SER A 124 -18.67 0.28 26.51
C SER A 124 -19.60 1.49 26.36
N SER A 125 -19.37 2.29 25.34
CA SER A 125 -20.14 3.51 25.06
C SER A 125 -20.62 3.59 23.61
N THR A 126 -21.77 4.21 23.37
CA THR A 126 -22.33 4.41 22.02
C THR A 126 -22.14 5.85 21.53
N TRP A 127 -21.96 6.00 20.22
CA TRP A 127 -21.84 7.29 19.56
C TRP A 127 -22.30 7.24 18.10
N GLU A 128 -22.49 8.42 17.50
CA GLU A 128 -23.01 8.59 16.14
C GLU A 128 -22.27 9.71 15.39
N LEU A 129 -22.23 9.58 14.06
CA LEU A 129 -21.80 10.65 13.17
C LEU A 129 -23.02 11.44 12.67
N TRP A 130 -22.87 12.77 12.60
CA TRP A 130 -23.91 13.69 12.15
C TRP A 130 -23.33 14.70 11.17
N LYS A 131 -24.06 15.04 10.11
CA LYS A 131 -23.66 16.04 9.10
C LYS A 131 -24.59 17.25 9.07
N SER A 132 -24.06 18.40 8.69
CA SER A 132 -24.80 19.63 8.42
C SER A 132 -24.38 20.23 7.08
N THR A 133 -25.36 20.65 6.30
CA THR A 133 -25.19 21.33 5.00
C THR A 133 -25.67 22.78 5.03
N ASP A 134 -26.03 23.29 6.22
CA ASP A 134 -26.60 24.62 6.46
C ASP A 134 -25.78 25.40 7.49
N ASN A 135 -24.46 25.23 7.43
CA ASN A 135 -23.47 25.88 8.28
C ASN A 135 -23.64 25.61 9.80
N GLY A 136 -24.18 24.44 10.15
CA GLY A 136 -24.35 24.01 11.54
C GLY A 136 -25.67 24.42 12.18
N SER A 137 -26.64 24.91 11.40
CA SER A 137 -27.97 25.28 11.91
C SER A 137 -28.79 24.04 12.25
N THR A 138 -28.76 23.02 11.38
CA THR A 138 -29.38 21.71 11.60
C THR A 138 -28.41 20.60 11.25
N TYR A 139 -28.64 19.41 11.83
CA TYR A 139 -27.80 18.24 11.62
C TYR A 139 -28.65 16.99 11.43
N ALA A 140 -28.22 16.12 10.51
CA ALA A 140 -28.81 14.81 10.25
C ALA A 140 -27.81 13.68 10.55
N LYS A 141 -28.30 12.56 11.09
CA LYS A 141 -27.47 11.38 11.39
C LYS A 141 -26.95 10.75 10.10
N VAL A 142 -25.72 10.23 10.14
CA VAL A 142 -25.05 9.50 9.06
C VAL A 142 -24.74 8.08 9.54
N GLY A 143 -25.18 7.08 8.78
CA GLY A 143 -24.91 5.67 9.07
C GLY A 143 -25.50 5.14 10.39
N SER A 144 -24.91 4.05 10.89
CA SER A 144 -25.33 3.37 12.11
C SER A 144 -24.75 3.99 13.38
N THR A 145 -25.36 3.69 14.53
CA THR A 145 -24.76 3.95 15.85
C THR A 145 -23.60 2.98 16.05
N ILE A 146 -22.47 3.47 16.56
CA ILE A 146 -21.27 2.68 16.84
C ILE A 146 -21.15 2.42 18.34
N THR A 147 -20.71 1.22 18.72
CA THR A 147 -20.38 0.85 20.10
C THR A 147 -18.86 0.71 20.24
N SER A 148 -18.26 1.50 21.13
CA SER A 148 -16.85 1.38 21.49
C SER A 148 -16.70 0.46 22.70
N SER A 149 -16.11 -0.71 22.50
CA SER A 149 -15.88 -1.73 23.53
C SER A 149 -14.40 -2.10 23.74
N SER A 150 -13.55 -1.78 22.76
CA SER A 150 -12.09 -2.03 22.81
C SER A 150 -11.34 -0.91 23.53
N THR A 151 -10.23 -1.24 24.19
CA THR A 151 -9.25 -0.28 24.73
C THR A 151 -8.18 0.10 23.71
N THR A 152 -8.16 -0.53 22.53
CA THR A 152 -7.32 -0.15 21.38
C THR A 152 -8.19 0.55 20.33
N LEU A 153 -7.60 1.51 19.61
CA LEU A 153 -8.30 2.21 18.54
C LEU A 153 -8.82 1.21 17.50
N GLN A 154 -10.10 1.32 17.18
CA GLN A 154 -10.78 0.65 16.07
C GLN A 154 -11.29 1.74 15.12
N THR A 155 -11.39 1.43 13.83
CA THR A 155 -11.84 2.41 12.83
C THR A 155 -13.29 2.16 12.45
N ALA A 156 -14.16 3.13 12.70
CA ALA A 156 -15.52 3.16 12.15
C ALA A 156 -15.51 3.87 10.80
N SER A 157 -16.34 3.43 9.85
CA SER A 157 -16.46 4.01 8.50
C SER A 157 -17.91 4.32 8.15
N PHE A 158 -18.15 5.50 7.58
CA PHE A 158 -19.47 6.02 7.23
C PHE A 158 -19.50 6.49 5.79
N THR A 159 -20.42 5.96 5.00
CA THR A 159 -20.74 6.49 3.68
C THR A 159 -21.61 7.74 3.80
N VAL A 160 -21.12 8.88 3.30
CA VAL A 160 -21.78 10.20 3.41
C VAL A 160 -22.41 10.64 2.10
N ASN A 161 -21.66 10.51 0.99
CA ASN A 161 -22.05 10.89 -0.37
C ASN A 161 -22.72 12.29 -0.46
N GLN A 162 -22.12 13.28 0.18
CA GLN A 162 -22.61 14.66 0.21
C GLN A 162 -21.82 15.56 -0.75
N SER A 163 -22.50 16.09 -1.76
CA SER A 163 -21.97 17.17 -2.59
C SER A 163 -22.00 18.52 -1.90
N GLY A 164 -21.08 19.40 -2.28
CA GLY A 164 -21.04 20.77 -1.77
C GLY A 164 -20.68 20.87 -0.29
N ALA A 165 -20.70 22.09 0.25
CA ALA A 165 -20.19 22.37 1.58
C ALA A 165 -20.90 21.53 2.67
N VAL A 166 -20.13 20.80 3.47
CA VAL A 166 -20.65 19.98 4.58
C VAL A 166 -19.71 20.07 5.79
N ARG A 167 -20.27 19.94 6.99
CA ARG A 167 -19.53 19.82 8.25
C ARG A 167 -20.10 18.73 9.13
N PHE A 168 -19.34 18.27 10.11
CA PHE A 168 -19.69 17.11 10.91
C PHE A 168 -19.70 17.35 12.42
N GLN A 169 -20.44 16.48 13.09
CA GLN A 169 -20.43 16.28 14.53
C GLN A 169 -20.25 14.80 14.87
N ILE A 170 -19.42 14.54 15.87
CA ILE A 170 -19.34 13.25 16.55
C ILE A 170 -20.09 13.41 17.86
N ARG A 171 -21.11 12.57 18.10
CA ARG A 171 -21.98 12.68 19.27
C ARG A 171 -21.98 11.39 20.08
N LYS A 172 -21.60 11.46 21.35
CA LYS A 172 -21.83 10.36 22.29
C LYS A 172 -23.33 10.28 22.62
N THR A 173 -23.90 9.08 22.62
CA THR A 173 -25.36 8.89 22.64
C THR A 173 -25.90 8.15 23.86
N ASP A 174 -25.08 7.38 24.58
CA ASP A 174 -25.57 6.63 25.75
C ASP A 174 -25.79 7.50 27.01
N GLY A 175 -25.33 8.76 27.01
CA GLY A 175 -25.51 9.71 28.13
C GLY A 175 -24.75 9.37 29.41
N THR A 176 -23.93 8.32 29.42
CA THR A 176 -23.21 7.84 30.61
C THR A 176 -21.92 8.63 30.87
N THR A 177 -21.45 8.59 32.12
CA THR A 177 -20.16 9.20 32.51
C THR A 177 -18.95 8.45 31.96
N ASN A 178 -19.13 7.24 31.40
CA ASN A 178 -18.08 6.50 30.72
C ASN A 178 -17.53 7.31 29.56
N ARG A 179 -16.23 7.19 29.31
CA ARG A 179 -15.52 7.97 28.32
C ARG A 179 -15.17 7.16 27.08
N VAL A 180 -15.23 7.84 25.95
CA VAL A 180 -14.79 7.36 24.64
C VAL A 180 -13.73 8.30 24.10
N ASN A 181 -12.69 7.74 23.51
CA ASN A 181 -11.65 8.46 22.80
C ASN A 181 -11.93 8.40 21.30
N PHE A 182 -11.69 9.52 20.62
CA PHE A 182 -11.74 9.67 19.18
C PHE A 182 -10.41 10.20 18.66
N ASP A 183 -9.96 9.61 17.57
CA ASP A 183 -8.70 9.94 16.93
C ASP A 183 -8.77 9.63 15.44
N ASN A 184 -7.77 10.04 14.65
CA ASN A 184 -7.63 9.73 13.23
C ASN A 184 -8.93 9.95 12.44
N VAL A 185 -9.59 11.10 12.65
CA VAL A 185 -10.81 11.46 11.93
C VAL A 185 -10.41 11.81 10.51
N ASP A 186 -11.01 11.19 9.52
CA ASP A 186 -10.72 11.47 8.12
C ASP A 186 -12.00 11.66 7.31
N ILE A 187 -12.00 12.64 6.41
CA ILE A 187 -13.16 13.05 5.62
C ILE A 187 -12.77 13.09 4.16
N GLN A 188 -13.14 12.05 3.41
CA GLN A 188 -12.84 11.91 1.99
C GLN A 188 -13.68 12.88 1.15
N THR A 189 -13.12 13.51 0.12
CA THR A 189 -13.71 14.48 -0.80
C THR A 189 -14.85 13.86 -1.59
N TYR A 190 -15.85 14.68 -1.91
CA TYR A 190 -16.93 14.27 -2.80
C TYR A 190 -16.59 14.58 -4.26
N GLY A 191 -16.47 13.55 -5.09
CA GLY A 191 -16.40 13.69 -6.55
C GLY A 191 -17.77 13.98 -7.16
N THR A 192 -17.83 14.79 -8.23
CA THR A 192 -19.09 15.11 -8.96
C THR A 192 -19.58 14.01 -9.90
N THR A 193 -18.85 12.91 -9.98
CA THR A 193 -19.41 11.63 -10.39
C THR A 193 -20.09 11.02 -9.17
N PRO A 194 -21.29 10.44 -9.28
CA PRO A 194 -21.81 9.58 -8.21
C PRO A 194 -20.69 8.64 -7.77
N PRO A 195 -20.67 8.16 -6.50
CA PRO A 195 -19.76 7.09 -6.14
C PRO A 195 -19.83 6.07 -7.27
N PRO A 196 -18.72 5.65 -7.91
CA PRO A 196 -18.82 4.43 -8.66
C PRO A 196 -19.34 3.46 -7.62
N THR A 197 -20.53 2.93 -7.86
CA THR A 197 -21.17 1.92 -7.04
C THR A 197 -20.09 0.92 -6.60
N GLY A 198 -19.58 1.04 -5.37
CA GLY A 198 -18.41 0.36 -4.78
C GLY A 198 -17.45 -0.42 -5.70
N THR A 199 -16.60 0.22 -6.52
CA THR A 199 -15.60 -0.48 -7.37
C THR A 199 -14.12 -0.25 -7.02
N GLY A 200 -13.76 0.72 -6.16
CA GLY A 200 -12.36 0.97 -5.78
C GLY A 200 -11.78 -0.22 -5.02
N LYS A 201 -10.62 -0.71 -5.45
CA LYS A 201 -9.94 -1.89 -4.90
C LYS A 201 -8.88 -1.51 -3.88
N LYS A 202 -8.64 -2.40 -2.93
CA LYS A 202 -7.67 -2.21 -1.86
C LYS A 202 -6.42 -3.06 -2.09
N PHE A 203 -5.28 -2.40 -2.13
CA PHE A 203 -3.97 -3.03 -2.29
C PHE A 203 -3.20 -2.91 -0.99
N LEU A 204 -2.68 -4.04 -0.51
CA LEU A 204 -1.67 -4.06 0.54
C LEU A 204 -0.30 -4.31 -0.11
N ILE A 205 0.68 -3.49 0.24
CA ILE A 205 2.07 -3.63 -0.18
C ILE A 205 2.86 -4.12 1.03
N ASP A 206 3.70 -5.12 0.83
CA ASP A 206 4.59 -5.59 1.90
C ASP A 206 5.70 -4.58 2.20
N GLY A 207 6.00 -4.43 3.48
CA GLY A 207 7.15 -3.70 3.99
C GLY A 207 7.67 -4.30 5.29
N ALA A 208 7.21 -5.50 5.63
CA ALA A 208 7.47 -6.17 6.90
C ALA A 208 8.42 -7.37 6.77
N HIS A 209 8.75 -7.80 5.54
CA HIS A 209 9.52 -9.00 5.25
C HIS A 209 10.86 -8.69 4.59
N GLY A 210 11.49 -7.57 4.97
CA GLY A 210 12.86 -7.24 4.58
C GLY A 210 12.96 -6.41 3.30
N GLU A 211 11.91 -5.71 2.91
CA GLU A 211 11.87 -4.83 1.74
C GLU A 211 12.83 -3.64 1.84
N LEU A 212 13.36 -3.35 3.04
CA LEU A 212 14.43 -2.38 3.31
C LEU A 212 15.79 -3.01 3.64
N ALA A 213 15.96 -4.32 3.44
CA ALA A 213 17.21 -4.99 3.78
C ALA A 213 18.33 -4.62 2.80
N GLY A 214 19.53 -4.36 3.32
CA GLY A 214 20.68 -3.97 2.51
C GLY A 214 20.44 -2.65 1.77
N ASN A 215 20.47 -2.70 0.43
CA ASN A 215 20.17 -1.56 -0.44
C ASN A 215 18.74 -1.60 -1.02
N ALA A 216 17.94 -2.60 -0.66
CA ALA A 216 16.55 -2.70 -1.11
C ALA A 216 15.72 -1.54 -0.54
N ASP A 217 14.70 -1.15 -1.29
CA ASP A 217 13.75 -0.11 -0.87
C ASP A 217 12.35 -0.37 -1.43
N TRP A 218 11.93 -1.63 -1.40
CA TRP A 218 10.73 -2.13 -2.09
C TRP A 218 9.42 -1.80 -1.35
N VAL A 219 9.31 -0.55 -0.92
CA VAL A 219 8.23 0.01 -0.13
C VAL A 219 7.59 1.19 -0.87
N LEU A 220 6.34 1.50 -0.55
CA LEU A 220 5.63 2.67 -1.07
C LEU A 220 6.21 3.97 -0.54
N ASP A 221 6.58 3.97 0.74
CA ASP A 221 7.04 5.17 1.42
C ASP A 221 7.73 4.83 2.75
N VAL A 222 8.65 5.72 3.13
CA VAL A 222 9.37 5.66 4.39
C VAL A 222 9.31 7.00 5.11
N ASP A 223 9.00 6.96 6.41
CA ASP A 223 9.19 8.11 7.28
C ASP A 223 10.39 7.86 8.19
N SER A 224 11.47 8.61 7.97
CA SER A 224 12.72 8.49 8.74
C SER A 224 13.33 7.08 8.70
N GLY A 225 13.26 6.42 7.53
CA GLY A 225 13.81 5.08 7.32
C GLY A 225 12.95 3.94 7.87
N ILE A 226 11.68 4.22 8.20
CA ILE A 226 10.72 3.23 8.68
C ILE A 226 9.57 3.14 7.69
N PRO A 227 9.20 1.95 7.20
CA PRO A 227 7.99 1.74 6.42
C PRO A 227 6.78 2.26 7.20
N VAL A 228 5.96 3.08 6.56
CA VAL A 228 4.71 3.58 7.17
C VAL A 228 3.50 2.90 6.57
N ARG A 229 2.46 2.68 7.39
CA ARG A 229 1.22 2.07 6.90
C ARG A 229 0.51 2.93 5.87
N TYR A 230 0.43 4.22 6.17
CA TYR A 230 -0.16 5.24 5.32
C TYR A 230 0.98 6.16 4.88
N PRO A 231 1.28 6.23 3.57
CA PRO A 231 2.31 7.13 3.06
C PRO A 231 2.07 8.59 3.42
N THR A 232 3.17 9.34 3.59
CA THR A 232 3.21 10.77 3.91
C THR A 232 3.94 11.52 2.80
N PRO A 233 3.32 12.52 2.14
CA PRO A 233 2.00 13.06 2.41
C PRO A 233 0.89 12.08 1.99
N GLY A 234 -0.28 12.17 2.63
CA GLY A 234 -1.37 11.23 2.41
C GLY A 234 -1.75 11.07 0.93
N ALA A 235 -2.16 9.84 0.54
CA ALA A 235 -2.67 9.51 -0.79
C ALA A 235 -3.79 10.45 -1.26
N SER A 236 -4.46 11.11 -0.32
CA SER A 236 -5.43 12.16 -0.54
C SER A 236 -4.94 13.36 -1.34
N GLY A 237 -3.64 13.68 -1.30
CA GLY A 237 -3.08 14.76 -2.13
C GLY A 237 -2.77 14.32 -3.56
N ILE A 238 -2.97 13.04 -3.91
CA ILE A 238 -2.73 12.55 -5.26
C ILE A 238 -3.88 12.95 -6.18
N THR A 239 -3.51 13.66 -7.23
CA THR A 239 -4.37 14.09 -8.33
C THR A 239 -3.84 13.50 -9.64
N ALA A 240 -4.58 13.69 -10.74
CA ALA A 240 -4.13 13.26 -12.06
C ALA A 240 -2.76 13.84 -12.47
N THR A 241 -2.36 15.00 -11.93
CA THR A 241 -1.09 15.67 -12.23
C THR A 241 -0.01 15.47 -11.17
N THR A 242 -0.31 14.75 -10.08
CA THR A 242 0.69 14.49 -9.04
C THR A 242 1.83 13.66 -9.61
N ALA A 243 3.07 14.07 -9.36
CA ALA A 243 4.25 13.35 -9.82
C ALA A 243 4.28 11.94 -9.20
N GLU A 244 4.87 10.99 -9.91
CA GLU A 244 5.06 9.62 -9.39
C GLU A 244 6.04 9.60 -8.20
N THR A 245 6.89 10.62 -8.07
CA THR A 245 7.78 10.90 -6.94
C THR A 245 7.07 11.52 -5.73
N TYR A 246 5.78 11.24 -5.53
CA TYR A 246 5.00 11.85 -4.44
C TYR A 246 5.32 11.24 -3.07
N TRP A 247 5.81 10.00 -3.08
CA TRP A 247 6.34 9.28 -1.93
C TRP A 247 7.81 8.92 -2.18
N THR A 248 8.46 8.32 -1.18
CA THR A 248 9.92 8.15 -1.13
C THR A 248 10.40 6.72 -0.91
N GLY A 249 9.68 5.72 -1.44
CA GLY A 249 10.18 4.36 -1.60
C GLY A 249 10.31 3.93 -3.07
N ALA A 250 11.14 2.93 -3.38
CA ALA A 250 11.41 2.53 -4.77
C ALA A 250 10.20 1.97 -5.54
N ILE A 251 9.04 1.77 -4.92
CA ILE A 251 7.79 1.40 -5.62
C ILE A 251 6.69 2.47 -5.47
N SER A 252 7.06 3.71 -5.14
CA SER A 252 6.13 4.84 -4.94
C SER A 252 5.24 5.09 -6.16
N ALA A 253 5.82 5.12 -7.34
CA ALA A 253 5.19 5.38 -8.63
C ALA A 253 4.05 4.41 -8.90
N TRP A 254 4.26 3.14 -8.57
CA TRP A 254 3.24 2.11 -8.68
C TRP A 254 2.05 2.41 -7.77
N GLY A 255 2.31 2.73 -6.50
CA GLY A 255 1.26 3.13 -5.56
C GLY A 255 0.52 4.39 -6.00
N VAL A 256 1.25 5.42 -6.43
CA VAL A 256 0.68 6.68 -6.94
C VAL A 256 -0.19 6.42 -8.17
N ALA A 257 0.24 5.56 -9.09
CA ALA A 257 -0.52 5.18 -10.26
C ALA A 257 -1.81 4.42 -9.89
N LEU A 258 -1.77 3.49 -8.92
CA LEU A 258 -2.98 2.83 -8.40
C LEU A 258 -3.96 3.82 -7.77
N VAL A 259 -3.46 4.81 -7.02
CA VAL A 259 -4.31 5.88 -6.46
C VAL A 259 -4.93 6.75 -7.54
N LYS A 260 -4.16 7.11 -8.58
CA LYS A 260 -4.69 7.84 -9.76
C LYS A 260 -5.79 7.06 -10.49
N LEU A 261 -5.78 5.72 -10.41
CA LEU A 261 -6.82 4.84 -10.97
C LEU A 261 -8.02 4.64 -10.04
N GLY A 262 -8.01 5.22 -8.83
CA GLY A 262 -9.11 5.16 -7.87
C GLY A 262 -9.10 3.95 -6.96
N HIS A 263 -7.91 3.43 -6.71
CA HIS A 263 -7.67 2.38 -5.73
C HIS A 263 -7.05 2.97 -4.47
N SER A 264 -7.18 2.26 -3.35
CA SER A 264 -6.46 2.63 -2.13
C SER A 264 -5.29 1.68 -1.93
N VAL A 265 -4.17 2.24 -1.51
CA VAL A 265 -2.98 1.49 -1.15
C VAL A 265 -2.72 1.66 0.35
N GLU A 266 -2.35 0.57 1.01
CA GLU A 266 -1.73 0.59 2.33
C GLU A 266 -0.44 -0.23 2.24
N GLN A 267 0.51 0.08 3.12
CA GLN A 267 1.71 -0.72 3.29
C GLN A 267 1.63 -1.46 4.62
N LEU A 268 2.15 -2.68 4.70
CA LEU A 268 2.33 -3.40 5.96
C LEU A 268 3.69 -2.99 6.54
N PRO A 269 3.74 -2.11 7.56
CA PRO A 269 5.02 -1.57 8.01
C PRO A 269 5.81 -2.53 8.89
N SER A 270 5.12 -3.48 9.51
CA SER A 270 5.66 -4.50 10.41
C SER A 270 4.59 -5.54 10.71
N GLY A 271 5.00 -6.66 11.31
CA GLY A 271 4.09 -7.71 11.75
C GLY A 271 4.04 -8.85 10.75
N THR A 272 2.93 -9.59 10.77
CA THR A 272 2.76 -10.83 10.01
C THR A 272 1.50 -10.80 9.18
N PHE A 273 1.50 -11.51 8.05
CA PHE A 273 0.26 -11.74 7.31
C PHE A 273 -0.74 -12.60 8.10
N THR A 274 -1.97 -12.10 8.23
CA THR A 274 -3.08 -12.84 8.84
C THR A 274 -4.27 -12.89 7.89
N TYR A 275 -5.12 -13.92 8.02
CA TYR A 275 -6.36 -14.04 7.25
C TYR A 275 -7.50 -14.54 8.14
N GLY A 276 -8.66 -13.88 8.07
CA GLY A 276 -9.85 -14.27 8.85
C GLY A 276 -9.82 -13.81 10.31
N THR A 277 -8.94 -12.88 10.67
CA THR A 277 -8.80 -12.34 12.03
C THR A 277 -9.39 -10.93 12.16
N THR A 278 -9.30 -10.32 13.34
CA THR A 278 -9.70 -8.92 13.57
C THR A 278 -8.54 -7.94 13.44
N ALA A 279 -7.38 -8.36 12.93
CA ALA A 279 -6.24 -7.47 12.74
C ALA A 279 -6.58 -6.37 11.73
N ALA A 280 -6.09 -5.15 11.98
CA ALA A 280 -6.42 -3.99 11.16
C ALA A 280 -5.89 -4.07 9.72
N GLN A 281 -4.85 -4.88 9.49
CA GLN A 281 -4.30 -5.20 8.17
C GLN A 281 -4.45 -6.69 7.84
N ASP A 282 -5.47 -7.37 8.40
CA ASP A 282 -5.81 -8.72 7.98
C ASP A 282 -6.13 -8.77 6.48
N LEU A 283 -5.62 -9.78 5.78
CA LEU A 283 -5.70 -9.90 4.32
C LEU A 283 -7.15 -9.96 3.80
N GLN A 284 -8.12 -10.36 4.62
CA GLN A 284 -9.55 -10.32 4.22
C GLN A 284 -10.06 -8.90 3.93
N ASN A 285 -9.35 -7.87 4.39
CA ASN A 285 -9.70 -6.47 4.19
C ASN A 285 -9.15 -5.88 2.88
N TYR A 286 -8.41 -6.67 2.09
CA TYR A 286 -7.75 -6.23 0.86
C TYR A 286 -8.19 -7.09 -0.33
N ASP A 287 -8.14 -6.52 -1.52
CA ASP A 287 -8.39 -7.24 -2.77
C ASP A 287 -7.10 -7.87 -3.31
N VAL A 288 -5.96 -7.16 -3.16
CA VAL A 288 -4.66 -7.59 -3.68
C VAL A 288 -3.57 -7.37 -2.63
N LEU A 289 -2.66 -8.35 -2.54
CA LEU A 289 -1.40 -8.24 -1.82
C LEU A 289 -0.25 -8.21 -2.84
N ILE A 290 0.66 -7.26 -2.70
CA ILE A 290 1.89 -7.13 -3.48
C ILE A 290 3.06 -7.38 -2.54
N ILE A 291 3.92 -8.34 -2.86
CA ILE A 291 5.14 -8.63 -2.12
C ILE A 291 6.30 -8.55 -3.11
N ASN A 292 7.24 -7.65 -2.84
CA ASN A 292 8.38 -7.41 -3.71
C ASN A 292 9.69 -7.81 -3.05
N GLU A 293 10.33 -8.85 -3.60
CA GLU A 293 11.60 -9.40 -3.13
C GLU A 293 11.63 -9.60 -1.60
N PRO A 294 10.80 -10.51 -1.05
CA PRO A 294 10.84 -10.79 0.37
C PRO A 294 12.23 -11.32 0.72
N ASN A 295 12.78 -10.80 1.82
CA ASN A 295 14.09 -11.13 2.38
C ASN A 295 13.98 -11.76 3.78
N VAL A 296 12.76 -12.00 4.27
CA VAL A 296 12.49 -12.72 5.51
C VAL A 296 11.55 -13.86 5.21
N ARG A 297 11.92 -15.07 5.63
CA ARG A 297 11.09 -16.25 5.42
C ARG A 297 9.75 -16.16 6.15
N PHE A 298 8.66 -16.41 5.43
CA PHE A 298 7.32 -16.49 5.99
C PHE A 298 7.17 -17.63 7.00
N THR A 299 6.51 -17.34 8.13
CA THR A 299 6.15 -18.37 9.10
C THR A 299 5.09 -19.32 8.53
N THR A 300 4.92 -20.48 9.16
CA THR A 300 3.85 -21.44 8.78
C THR A 300 2.45 -20.81 8.84
N ALA A 301 2.21 -19.90 9.79
CA ALA A 301 0.93 -19.21 9.93
C ALA A 301 0.68 -18.26 8.74
N GLU A 302 1.71 -17.53 8.31
CA GLU A 302 1.64 -16.61 7.17
C GLU A 302 1.46 -17.34 5.86
N LYS A 303 2.22 -18.43 5.63
CA LYS A 303 2.02 -19.28 4.46
C LYS A 303 0.57 -19.80 4.39
N THR A 304 -0.01 -20.16 5.53
CA THR A 304 -1.43 -20.55 5.61
C THR A 304 -2.35 -19.38 5.27
N ALA A 305 -2.10 -18.19 5.82
CA ALA A 305 -2.90 -16.99 5.56
C ALA A 305 -2.84 -16.56 4.09
N LEU A 306 -1.66 -16.57 3.47
CA LEU A 306 -1.45 -16.25 2.05
C LEU A 306 -2.20 -17.22 1.14
N LEU A 307 -2.07 -18.53 1.38
CA LEU A 307 -2.79 -19.55 0.61
C LEU A 307 -4.30 -19.41 0.77
N GLN A 308 -4.80 -19.15 1.98
CA GLN A 308 -6.23 -18.94 2.23
C GLN A 308 -6.75 -17.65 1.59
N PHE A 309 -5.98 -16.56 1.64
CA PHE A 309 -6.33 -15.31 0.99
C PHE A 309 -6.53 -15.49 -0.52
N VAL A 310 -5.57 -16.11 -1.19
CA VAL A 310 -5.69 -16.40 -2.63
C VAL A 310 -6.83 -17.39 -2.88
N GLN A 311 -6.90 -18.51 -2.14
CA GLN A 311 -7.96 -19.50 -2.32
C GLN A 311 -9.37 -18.91 -2.24
N ASN A 312 -9.57 -17.92 -1.37
CA ASN A 312 -10.86 -17.26 -1.14
C ASN A 312 -11.11 -16.04 -2.02
N GLY A 313 -10.24 -15.75 -2.99
CA GLY A 313 -10.50 -14.77 -4.04
C GLY A 313 -9.59 -13.56 -4.06
N GLY A 314 -8.61 -13.48 -3.16
CA GLY A 314 -7.57 -12.46 -3.17
C GLY A 314 -6.64 -12.58 -4.39
N GLY A 315 -6.05 -11.46 -4.78
CA GLY A 315 -4.98 -11.40 -5.77
C GLY A 315 -3.61 -11.37 -5.10
N LEU A 316 -2.67 -12.20 -5.53
CA LEU A 316 -1.27 -12.16 -5.07
C LEU A 316 -0.35 -11.75 -6.21
N PHE A 317 0.38 -10.65 -6.04
CA PHE A 317 1.49 -10.27 -6.90
C PHE A 317 2.78 -10.71 -6.23
N MET A 318 3.43 -11.71 -6.82
CA MET A 318 4.68 -12.28 -6.37
C MET A 318 5.83 -11.69 -7.20
N ILE A 319 6.74 -10.97 -6.56
CA ILE A 319 7.96 -10.51 -7.22
C ILE A 319 9.15 -11.11 -6.48
N SER A 320 9.98 -11.84 -7.21
CA SER A 320 11.22 -12.43 -6.69
C SER A 320 12.40 -11.52 -7.01
N ASP A 321 13.60 -12.07 -6.93
CA ASP A 321 14.83 -11.52 -7.47
C ASP A 321 15.76 -12.71 -7.80
N HIS A 322 17.03 -12.49 -8.10
CA HIS A 322 18.02 -13.53 -8.42
C HIS A 322 18.44 -14.46 -7.27
N ASP A 323 19.12 -15.56 -7.62
CA ASP A 323 19.99 -16.31 -6.70
C ASP A 323 21.05 -15.38 -6.09
N ILE A 324 21.32 -15.48 -4.78
CA ILE A 324 22.19 -14.55 -4.01
C ILE A 324 21.52 -13.16 -3.80
N SER A 325 20.20 -13.13 -3.66
CA SER A 325 19.43 -11.93 -3.28
C SER A 325 19.23 -11.77 -1.77
N ASP A 326 19.85 -12.59 -0.93
CA ASP A 326 19.84 -12.47 0.54
C ASP A 326 20.51 -11.15 0.99
N ARG A 327 19.68 -10.11 1.15
CA ARG A 327 20.10 -8.76 1.56
C ARG A 327 20.32 -8.65 3.07
N ASN A 328 19.74 -9.55 3.87
CA ASN A 328 19.80 -9.49 5.34
C ASN A 328 20.80 -10.50 5.96
N ASN A 329 21.39 -11.37 5.14
CA ASN A 329 22.33 -12.43 5.51
C ASN A 329 21.73 -13.49 6.46
N ASP A 330 20.44 -13.80 6.32
CA ASP A 330 19.76 -14.84 7.13
C ASP A 330 19.82 -16.24 6.49
N GLY A 331 20.40 -16.34 5.29
CA GLY A 331 20.58 -17.56 4.52
C GLY A 331 19.40 -17.91 3.60
N TRP A 332 18.49 -16.97 3.36
CA TRP A 332 17.36 -17.15 2.45
C TRP A 332 17.38 -16.10 1.33
N ASP A 333 17.53 -16.57 0.10
CA ASP A 333 17.32 -15.72 -1.08
C ASP A 333 15.82 -15.58 -1.38
N SER A 334 15.44 -14.52 -2.08
CA SER A 334 14.03 -14.28 -2.44
C SER A 334 13.40 -15.46 -3.21
N PRO A 335 14.07 -16.07 -4.21
CA PRO A 335 13.61 -17.32 -4.83
C PRO A 335 13.32 -18.46 -3.84
N ASP A 336 14.17 -18.64 -2.81
CA ASP A 336 14.00 -19.70 -1.81
C ASP A 336 12.77 -19.46 -0.94
N ILE A 337 12.53 -18.22 -0.54
CA ILE A 337 11.35 -17.82 0.24
C ILE A 337 10.07 -18.10 -0.54
N TRP A 338 10.05 -17.75 -1.83
CA TRP A 338 8.92 -18.05 -2.70
C TRP A 338 8.72 -19.56 -2.89
N ASN A 339 9.81 -20.31 -3.12
CA ASN A 339 9.74 -21.76 -3.26
C ASN A 339 9.28 -22.45 -1.96
N ASP A 340 9.61 -21.91 -0.79
CA ASP A 340 9.12 -22.40 0.51
C ASP A 340 7.61 -22.15 0.72
N LEU A 341 7.07 -21.01 0.25
CA LEU A 341 5.62 -20.79 0.17
C LEU A 341 4.98 -21.79 -0.81
N MET A 342 5.64 -22.07 -1.92
CA MET A 342 5.16 -22.95 -2.99
C MET A 342 5.44 -24.44 -2.73
N SER A 343 5.63 -24.88 -1.49
CA SER A 343 5.71 -26.30 -1.16
C SER A 343 4.45 -27.04 -1.62
N GLY A 344 4.61 -28.06 -2.48
CA GLY A 344 3.49 -28.75 -3.16
C GLY A 344 2.98 -28.05 -4.44
N ASN A 345 3.61 -26.94 -4.80
CA ASN A 345 3.42 -26.12 -5.99
C ASN A 345 1.95 -25.76 -6.32
N PRO A 346 1.23 -25.13 -5.36
CA PRO A 346 -0.19 -24.82 -5.54
C PRO A 346 -0.47 -23.84 -6.68
N PHE A 347 0.52 -23.04 -7.09
CA PHE A 347 0.38 -22.06 -8.17
C PHE A 347 0.95 -22.54 -9.51
N GLY A 348 1.61 -23.70 -9.55
CA GLY A 348 2.28 -24.23 -10.74
C GLY A 348 3.56 -23.46 -11.11
N ILE A 349 4.17 -22.72 -10.19
CA ILE A 349 5.36 -21.89 -10.40
C ILE A 349 6.46 -22.40 -9.47
N THR A 350 7.69 -22.46 -9.98
CA THR A 350 8.89 -22.72 -9.18
C THR A 350 9.95 -21.74 -9.67
N VAL A 351 10.46 -20.90 -8.78
CA VAL A 351 11.50 -19.92 -9.12
C VAL A 351 12.81 -20.68 -9.27
N ASN A 352 13.50 -20.47 -10.39
CA ASN A 352 14.81 -21.05 -10.62
C ASN A 352 15.84 -20.26 -9.82
N LEU A 353 16.90 -20.93 -9.36
CA LEU A 353 18.06 -20.28 -8.75
C LEU A 353 19.03 -19.88 -9.86
N ASP A 354 18.66 -18.83 -10.59
CA ASP A 354 19.50 -18.21 -11.62
C ASP A 354 19.56 -16.69 -11.43
N ASN A 355 20.47 -16.06 -12.17
CA ASN A 355 20.68 -14.62 -12.18
C ASN A 355 20.85 -14.18 -13.64
N ILE A 356 19.87 -13.41 -14.14
CA ILE A 356 19.80 -13.00 -15.53
C ILE A 356 19.70 -11.48 -15.67
N VAL A 357 20.39 -10.95 -16.67
CA VAL A 357 20.24 -9.57 -17.15
C VAL A 357 19.79 -9.64 -18.60
N GLU A 358 18.58 -9.19 -18.88
CA GLU A 358 18.00 -9.34 -20.22
C GLU A 358 16.81 -8.39 -20.43
N ASN A 359 16.75 -7.70 -21.57
CA ASN A 359 15.50 -7.12 -22.07
C ASN A 359 14.82 -8.11 -23.02
N SER A 360 13.75 -8.75 -22.57
CA SER A 360 13.01 -9.73 -23.36
C SER A 360 11.87 -9.10 -24.15
N THR A 361 11.73 -9.50 -25.41
CA THR A 361 10.58 -9.22 -26.29
C THR A 361 9.90 -10.53 -26.70
N ASN A 362 9.98 -11.55 -25.83
CA ASN A 362 9.37 -12.86 -26.05
C ASN A 362 8.10 -12.98 -25.22
N GLU A 363 7.15 -12.08 -25.45
CA GLU A 363 5.83 -12.10 -24.83
C GLU A 363 4.89 -13.09 -25.53
N LEU A 364 3.97 -13.64 -24.75
CA LEU A 364 2.89 -14.45 -25.27
C LEU A 364 2.07 -13.66 -26.28
N VAL A 365 2.00 -14.16 -27.51
CA VAL A 365 1.14 -13.58 -28.54
C VAL A 365 -0.33 -13.86 -28.20
N SER A 366 -1.00 -12.87 -27.62
CA SER A 366 -2.42 -12.95 -27.26
C SER A 366 -3.02 -11.56 -27.29
N SER A 367 -4.15 -11.38 -27.96
CA SER A 367 -4.90 -10.11 -27.97
C SER A 367 -5.92 -9.99 -26.83
N THR A 368 -6.16 -11.08 -26.10
CA THR A 368 -7.19 -11.14 -25.06
C THR A 368 -6.61 -11.19 -23.65
N ASN A 369 -5.31 -11.49 -23.51
CA ASN A 369 -4.66 -11.50 -22.21
C ASN A 369 -4.67 -10.08 -21.61
N GLN A 370 -5.40 -9.90 -20.51
CA GLN A 370 -5.58 -8.60 -19.85
C GLN A 370 -4.35 -8.10 -19.09
N ILE A 371 -3.40 -8.98 -18.76
CA ILE A 371 -2.13 -8.56 -18.16
C ILE A 371 -1.25 -7.93 -19.25
N LEU A 372 -1.22 -8.52 -20.44
CA LEU A 372 -0.40 -8.03 -21.57
C LEU A 372 -1.10 -6.95 -22.40
N ASN A 373 -2.43 -6.87 -22.40
CA ASN A 373 -3.21 -5.93 -23.23
C ASN A 373 -4.35 -5.28 -22.42
N GLY A 374 -4.06 -4.97 -21.16
CA GLY A 374 -5.03 -4.35 -20.27
C GLY A 374 -5.23 -2.86 -20.56
N PRO A 375 -6.05 -2.19 -19.74
CA PRO A 375 -6.45 -0.80 -19.94
C PRO A 375 -5.29 0.21 -19.85
N GLN A 376 -4.14 -0.16 -19.28
CA GLN A 376 -2.96 0.71 -19.24
C GLN A 376 -2.12 0.65 -20.54
N GLY A 377 -2.49 -0.25 -21.46
CA GLY A 377 -1.86 -0.40 -22.76
C GLY A 377 -1.14 -1.75 -22.90
N ALA A 378 -0.60 -1.97 -24.10
CA ALA A 378 0.10 -3.21 -24.44
C ALA A 378 1.50 -3.27 -23.81
N VAL A 379 1.83 -4.45 -23.27
CA VAL A 379 3.14 -4.85 -22.80
C VAL A 379 3.85 -5.56 -23.96
N SER A 380 5.05 -5.11 -24.30
CA SER A 380 5.84 -5.70 -25.39
C SER A 380 7.27 -6.07 -25.00
N GLN A 381 7.67 -5.76 -23.77
CA GLN A 381 8.99 -6.10 -23.26
C GLN A 381 9.04 -6.10 -21.74
N LEU A 382 9.99 -6.86 -21.19
CA LEU A 382 10.32 -6.91 -19.76
C LEU A 382 11.84 -6.99 -19.60
N SER A 383 12.43 -6.04 -18.90
CA SER A 383 13.87 -5.94 -18.67
C SER A 383 14.23 -6.37 -17.25
N PHE A 384 15.15 -7.31 -17.11
CA PHE A 384 15.70 -7.75 -15.83
C PHE A 384 17.13 -7.24 -15.66
N HIS A 385 17.46 -6.81 -14.45
CA HIS A 385 18.77 -6.35 -14.00
C HIS A 385 19.23 -7.16 -12.80
N ASN A 386 19.41 -8.46 -13.05
CA ASN A 386 19.67 -9.55 -12.09
C ASN A 386 18.38 -10.20 -11.58
N GLY A 387 17.54 -10.75 -12.46
CA GLY A 387 16.36 -11.50 -12.04
C GLY A 387 16.55 -13.01 -12.06
N ALA A 388 15.54 -13.72 -11.55
CA ALA A 388 15.39 -15.16 -11.71
C ALA A 388 14.32 -15.51 -12.74
N THR A 389 14.46 -16.65 -13.41
CA THR A 389 13.38 -17.22 -14.21
C THR A 389 12.53 -18.19 -13.39
N ALA A 390 11.41 -18.67 -13.95
CA ALA A 390 10.59 -19.70 -13.36
C ALA A 390 10.41 -20.91 -14.29
N THR A 391 10.29 -22.07 -13.65
CA THR A 391 9.77 -23.30 -14.24
C THR A 391 8.29 -23.44 -13.89
N LEU A 392 7.46 -23.67 -14.91
CA LEU A 392 6.01 -23.78 -14.80
C LEU A 392 5.57 -25.25 -14.83
N SER A 393 4.57 -25.60 -14.03
CA SER A 393 4.04 -26.96 -13.94
C SER A 393 2.51 -26.98 -14.09
N PRO A 394 2.00 -27.10 -15.33
CA PRO A 394 0.58 -27.32 -15.58
C PRO A 394 0.06 -28.62 -14.94
N THR A 395 0.94 -29.58 -14.65
CA THR A 395 0.58 -30.79 -13.91
C THR A 395 0.28 -30.51 -12.44
N ALA A 396 1.01 -29.58 -11.81
CA ALA A 396 0.74 -29.17 -10.43
C ALA A 396 -0.45 -28.21 -10.34
N ASN A 397 -0.55 -27.26 -11.28
CA ASN A 397 -1.71 -26.39 -11.43
C ASN A 397 -1.96 -26.08 -12.92
N ALA A 398 -3.04 -26.63 -13.47
CA ALA A 398 -3.39 -26.48 -14.89
C ALA A 398 -3.73 -25.03 -15.30
N ALA A 399 -3.94 -24.12 -14.34
CA ALA A 399 -4.18 -22.70 -14.61
C ALA A 399 -2.90 -21.88 -14.82
N VAL A 400 -1.72 -22.43 -14.52
CA VAL A 400 -0.46 -21.69 -14.72
C VAL A 400 -0.21 -21.42 -16.19
N LYS A 401 0.20 -20.19 -16.50
CA LYS A 401 0.44 -19.73 -17.85
C LYS A 401 1.61 -18.77 -17.89
N GLY A 402 2.62 -19.08 -18.71
CA GLY A 402 3.70 -18.14 -18.99
C GLY A 402 3.21 -16.96 -19.83
N LEU A 403 3.76 -15.78 -19.55
CA LEU A 403 3.39 -14.52 -20.18
C LEU A 403 4.56 -13.90 -20.93
N ILE A 404 5.76 -13.96 -20.37
CA ILE A 404 7.00 -13.48 -20.98
C ILE A 404 8.10 -14.47 -20.62
N TRP A 405 8.93 -14.87 -21.58
CA TRP A 405 10.06 -15.77 -21.38
C TRP A 405 11.37 -15.08 -21.73
N ARG A 406 12.50 -15.70 -21.42
CA ARG A 406 13.77 -15.29 -22.02
C ARG A 406 13.70 -15.33 -23.55
N ASN A 407 14.40 -14.44 -24.23
CA ASN A 407 14.55 -14.41 -25.70
C ASN A 407 15.12 -15.72 -26.25
N SER A 408 15.98 -16.39 -25.49
CA SER A 408 16.58 -17.66 -25.87
C SER A 408 15.65 -18.87 -25.72
N ALA A 409 14.48 -18.71 -25.08
CA ALA A 409 13.57 -19.79 -24.77
C ALA A 409 12.41 -19.89 -25.77
N GLY A 410 11.95 -21.10 -26.03
CA GLY A 410 10.63 -21.29 -26.66
C GLY A 410 9.52 -20.98 -25.64
N GLN A 411 8.38 -20.45 -26.10
CA GLN A 411 7.21 -20.22 -25.24
C GLN A 411 6.68 -21.56 -24.72
N GLY A 412 6.95 -21.85 -23.45
CA GLY A 412 6.67 -23.14 -22.83
C GLY A 412 6.77 -23.06 -21.30
N ASN A 413 7.23 -24.15 -20.68
CA ASN A 413 7.19 -24.30 -19.22
C ASN A 413 8.53 -23.99 -18.53
N SER A 414 9.52 -23.46 -19.24
CA SER A 414 10.85 -23.21 -18.68
C SER A 414 11.29 -21.80 -19.03
N LEU A 415 12.12 -21.20 -18.17
CA LEU A 415 12.72 -19.89 -18.37
C LEU A 415 11.68 -18.75 -18.54
N ALA A 416 10.53 -18.88 -17.86
CA ALA A 416 9.53 -17.82 -17.82
C ALA A 416 10.04 -16.67 -16.94
N MET A 417 9.99 -15.43 -17.43
CA MET A 417 10.29 -14.22 -16.65
C MET A 417 9.03 -13.67 -15.98
N CYS A 418 7.87 -13.86 -16.61
CA CYS A 418 6.56 -13.49 -16.07
C CYS A 418 5.55 -14.61 -16.31
N ALA A 419 4.71 -14.89 -15.32
CA ALA A 419 3.66 -15.88 -15.39
C ALA A 419 2.41 -15.44 -14.63
N SER A 420 1.28 -16.09 -14.92
CA SER A 420 0.04 -15.95 -14.16
C SER A 420 -0.51 -17.31 -13.79
N SER A 421 -1.35 -17.36 -12.75
CA SER A 421 -2.06 -18.57 -12.33
C SER A 421 -3.34 -18.22 -11.59
N THR A 422 -4.11 -19.24 -11.23
CA THR A 422 -5.26 -19.11 -10.32
C THR A 422 -5.22 -20.21 -9.28
N TYR A 423 -5.69 -19.91 -8.06
CA TYR A 423 -5.81 -20.90 -7.00
C TYR A 423 -7.09 -20.63 -6.21
N GLY A 424 -7.96 -21.64 -6.12
CA GLY A 424 -9.34 -21.42 -5.66
C GLY A 424 -10.04 -20.36 -6.51
N ALA A 425 -10.58 -19.32 -5.85
CA ALA A 425 -11.22 -18.18 -6.52
C ALA A 425 -10.25 -17.02 -6.81
N GLY A 426 -8.98 -17.11 -6.42
CA GLY A 426 -7.99 -16.04 -6.52
C GLY A 426 -7.14 -16.09 -7.78
N ARG A 427 -6.31 -15.05 -7.92
CA ARG A 427 -5.46 -14.79 -9.08
C ARG A 427 -4.03 -14.55 -8.60
N ILE A 428 -3.06 -15.02 -9.38
CA ILE A 428 -1.64 -14.88 -9.07
C ILE A 428 -0.93 -14.32 -10.31
N VAL A 429 -0.02 -13.37 -10.10
CA VAL A 429 0.97 -12.93 -11.09
C VAL A 429 2.34 -13.06 -10.47
N PHE A 430 3.29 -13.55 -11.26
CA PHE A 430 4.70 -13.68 -10.90
C PHE A 430 5.58 -12.87 -11.85
N ILE A 431 6.54 -12.14 -11.30
CA ILE A 431 7.69 -11.55 -12.01
C ILE A 431 8.95 -11.94 -11.25
N GLY A 432 9.99 -12.36 -11.96
CA GLY A 432 11.22 -12.85 -11.35
C GLY A 432 12.27 -11.81 -10.97
N ASP A 433 11.96 -10.52 -11.03
CA ASP A 433 12.89 -9.43 -10.76
C ASP A 433 12.13 -8.22 -10.19
N SER A 434 12.72 -7.56 -9.21
CA SER A 434 12.21 -6.35 -8.56
C SER A 434 12.52 -5.08 -9.35
N SER A 435 13.58 -5.06 -10.16
CA SER A 435 14.03 -3.88 -10.92
C SER A 435 12.97 -3.28 -11.86
N PRO A 436 12.07 -4.03 -12.52
CA PRO A 436 10.97 -3.45 -13.29
C PRO A 436 9.99 -2.58 -12.49
N ALA A 437 9.95 -2.75 -11.17
CA ALA A 437 9.09 -1.97 -10.27
C ALA A 437 9.79 -0.75 -9.68
N ASP A 438 11.12 -0.71 -9.70
CA ASP A 438 11.95 0.36 -9.13
C ASP A 438 11.74 1.67 -9.90
N ASP A 439 11.27 2.73 -9.24
CA ASP A 439 11.01 4.03 -9.86
C ASP A 439 12.12 5.07 -9.61
N GLY A 440 13.23 4.64 -9.01
CA GLY A 440 14.36 5.49 -8.66
C GLY A 440 14.10 6.42 -7.47
N THR A 441 12.95 6.35 -6.80
CA THR A 441 12.56 7.21 -5.68
C THR A 441 12.93 6.60 -4.33
N GLY A 442 14.21 6.28 -4.18
CA GLY A 442 14.70 5.56 -3.02
C GLY A 442 14.83 6.39 -1.73
N SER A 443 14.68 5.72 -0.59
CA SER A 443 15.05 6.18 0.74
C SER A 443 16.46 6.82 0.76
N PRO A 444 16.68 7.90 1.53
CA PRO A 444 17.99 8.54 1.63
C PRO A 444 19.10 7.55 2.04
N GLY A 445 20.12 7.40 1.20
CA GLY A 445 21.25 6.50 1.43
C GLY A 445 21.19 5.20 0.62
N ASN A 446 20.04 4.85 0.06
CA ASN A 446 19.91 3.72 -0.84
C ASN A 446 20.34 4.10 -2.26
N THR A 447 20.85 3.11 -2.99
CA THR A 447 21.15 3.24 -4.43
C THR A 447 20.15 2.38 -5.18
N VAL A 448 19.13 3.03 -5.70
CA VAL A 448 18.05 2.44 -6.50
C VAL A 448 18.15 2.91 -7.95
N TYR A 449 17.51 2.21 -8.87
CA TYR A 449 17.62 2.45 -10.32
C TYR A 449 16.24 2.45 -10.97
N ASP A 450 15.89 3.53 -11.65
CA ASP A 450 14.57 3.69 -12.28
C ASP A 450 14.34 2.70 -13.45
N GLY A 451 13.85 1.51 -13.13
CA GLY A 451 13.36 0.51 -14.08
C GLY A 451 11.88 0.71 -14.45
N TRP A 452 11.09 1.42 -13.63
CA TRP A 452 9.70 1.74 -13.90
C TRP A 452 9.55 2.58 -15.18
N ASN A 453 10.43 3.58 -15.35
CA ASN A 453 10.44 4.47 -16.51
C ASN A 453 11.47 4.08 -17.58
N GLU A 454 12.36 3.11 -17.33
CA GLU A 454 13.30 2.65 -18.37
C GLU A 454 12.58 2.12 -19.60
N ASN A 455 11.38 1.59 -19.38
CA ASN A 455 10.57 0.92 -20.37
C ASN A 455 9.08 1.10 -20.04
N VAL A 456 8.34 1.75 -20.95
CA VAL A 456 6.89 1.97 -20.78
C VAL A 456 6.09 0.68 -20.54
N SER A 457 6.61 -0.48 -20.95
CA SER A 457 5.98 -1.78 -20.71
C SER A 457 6.00 -2.19 -19.24
N HIS A 458 6.94 -1.68 -18.43
CA HIS A 458 7.06 -2.05 -17.01
C HIS A 458 5.89 -1.51 -16.20
N ALA A 459 5.66 -0.20 -16.24
CA ALA A 459 4.48 0.41 -15.63
C ALA A 459 3.17 -0.23 -16.11
N ARG A 460 3.07 -0.51 -17.42
CA ARG A 460 1.88 -1.18 -18.01
C ARG A 460 1.68 -2.59 -17.46
N LEU A 461 2.74 -3.39 -17.38
CA LEU A 461 2.69 -4.75 -16.89
C LEU A 461 2.23 -4.79 -15.44
N HIS A 462 2.86 -4.00 -14.56
CA HIS A 462 2.50 -3.93 -13.15
C HIS A 462 1.06 -3.49 -12.96
N LEU A 463 0.63 -2.41 -13.62
CA LEU A 463 -0.72 -1.90 -13.43
C LEU A 463 -1.79 -2.81 -14.07
N ASN A 464 -1.56 -3.36 -15.26
CA ASN A 464 -2.50 -4.32 -15.84
C ASN A 464 -2.61 -5.59 -14.98
N ALA A 465 -1.48 -6.10 -14.47
CA ALA A 465 -1.47 -7.21 -13.52
C ALA A 465 -2.22 -6.87 -12.24
N SER A 466 -1.99 -5.72 -11.61
CA SER A 466 -2.73 -5.25 -10.43
C SER A 466 -4.24 -5.20 -10.68
N LEU A 467 -4.68 -4.65 -11.81
CA LEU A 467 -6.11 -4.56 -12.16
C LEU A 467 -6.75 -5.92 -12.42
N TRP A 468 -6.00 -6.84 -13.04
CA TRP A 468 -6.44 -8.20 -13.26
C TRP A 468 -6.51 -8.98 -11.94
N LEU A 469 -5.50 -8.88 -11.09
CA LEU A 469 -5.49 -9.47 -9.74
C LEU A 469 -6.69 -8.99 -8.91
N ALA A 470 -6.98 -7.70 -8.97
CA ALA A 470 -8.09 -7.07 -8.26
C ALA A 470 -9.47 -7.34 -8.89
N LYS A 471 -9.53 -8.08 -10.01
CA LYS A 471 -10.76 -8.38 -10.77
C LYS A 471 -11.51 -7.12 -11.22
N VAL A 472 -10.77 -6.05 -11.49
CA VAL A 472 -11.29 -4.86 -12.19
C VAL A 472 -11.51 -5.19 -13.67
N THR A 473 -10.62 -6.00 -14.22
CA THR A 473 -10.72 -6.59 -15.56
C THR A 473 -10.95 -8.10 -15.45
N ASN A 474 -11.82 -8.65 -16.30
CA ASN A 474 -12.16 -10.07 -16.27
C ASN A 474 -11.13 -10.97 -16.94
#